data_AF-A0A2G5ZFT2-F1
#
_entry.id   AF-A0A2G5ZFT2-F1
#
_cell.length_a   1.000
_cell.length_b   1.000
_cell.length_c   1.000
_cell.angle_alpha   90.00
_cell.angle_beta   90.00
_cell.angle_gamma   90.00
#
_symmetry.space_group_name_H-M   'P 1'
#
loop_
_entity.id
_entity.type
_entity.pdbx_description
1 polymer ?
#
loop_
_entity_poly.entity_id
_entity_poly.type
_entity_poly.pdbx_seq_one_letter_code
_entity_poly.pdbx_strand_id
1 'polypeptide(L)'
;MKVKFVYLVLTVFSIILIAGCSKKLVIENASEVDSHEDVKAAAWEFLNEKGWQDRAKDDFESAKVEKVNADSKYVLLDQTYDGKELLEVSFEDVDNAVTGTPLILVDSNTNEVVGYMPSE
;
A
#
# COMPACT_ATOMS: atom_id res chain seq x y z
N MET A 1 -13.36 -57.26 -5.03
CA MET A 1 -12.14 -56.48 -5.35
C MET A 1 -12.48 -55.32 -6.30
N LYS A 2 -12.95 -54.16 -5.81
CA LYS A 2 -13.08 -52.90 -6.60
C LYS A 2 -13.18 -51.67 -5.67
N VAL A 3 -12.34 -51.59 -4.62
CA VAL A 3 -12.33 -50.46 -3.66
C VAL A 3 -10.93 -49.91 -3.40
N LYS A 4 -9.97 -50.18 -4.30
CA LYS A 4 -8.57 -49.73 -4.14
C LYS A 4 -8.20 -48.47 -4.94
N PHE A 5 -9.13 -47.88 -5.69
CA PHE A 5 -8.83 -46.74 -6.57
C PHE A 5 -9.34 -45.38 -6.06
N VAL A 6 -9.88 -45.32 -4.85
CA VAL A 6 -10.39 -44.05 -4.27
C VAL A 6 -9.37 -43.37 -3.33
N TYR A 7 -8.28 -44.06 -2.97
CA TYR A 7 -7.23 -43.49 -2.10
C TYR A 7 -6.02 -42.90 -2.84
N LEU A 8 -6.01 -42.93 -4.18
CA LEU A 8 -4.85 -42.45 -4.96
C LEU A 8 -4.93 -40.96 -5.34
N VAL A 9 -6.04 -40.27 -5.01
CA VAL A 9 -6.24 -38.85 -5.37
C VAL A 9 -6.02 -37.90 -4.17
N LEU A 10 -5.74 -38.44 -2.96
CA LEU A 10 -5.73 -37.64 -1.72
C LEU A 10 -4.35 -37.39 -1.10
N THR A 11 -3.24 -37.61 -1.83
CA THR A 11 -1.87 -37.49 -1.26
C THR A 11 -0.94 -36.54 -2.02
N VAL A 12 -1.45 -35.74 -2.97
CA VAL A 12 -0.65 -34.77 -3.75
C VAL A 12 -1.26 -33.36 -3.66
N PHE A 13 -1.62 -32.93 -2.45
CA PHE A 13 -2.02 -31.53 -2.20
C PHE A 13 -1.54 -31.05 -0.82
N SER A 14 -0.34 -31.46 -0.40
CA SER A 14 0.24 -31.10 0.91
C SER A 14 1.63 -30.48 0.87
N ILE A 15 2.13 -30.04 -0.29
CA ILE A 15 3.48 -29.46 -0.38
C ILE A 15 3.54 -28.19 -1.23
N ILE A 16 2.63 -27.25 -1.01
CA ILE A 16 2.79 -25.85 -1.39
C ILE A 16 1.94 -25.09 -0.35
N LEU A 17 2.48 -24.57 0.75
CA LEU A 17 2.90 -23.17 0.86
C LEU A 17 3.56 -22.98 2.25
N ILE A 18 4.85 -23.29 2.38
CA ILE A 18 5.67 -22.71 3.44
C ILE A 18 6.87 -22.01 2.77
N ALA A 19 6.58 -20.98 1.99
CA ALA A 19 7.54 -19.92 1.72
C ALA A 19 7.40 -18.84 2.79
N GLY A 20 7.67 -19.22 4.05
CA GLY A 20 7.86 -18.26 5.13
C GLY A 20 9.31 -17.79 5.11
N CYS A 21 9.63 -16.81 4.26
CA CYS A 21 10.91 -16.11 4.33
C CYS A 21 10.95 -15.31 5.64
N SER A 22 11.51 -15.90 6.69
CA SER A 22 11.98 -15.18 7.85
C SER A 22 13.17 -14.33 7.44
N LYS A 23 12.94 -13.05 7.14
CA LYS A 23 13.99 -12.02 7.25
C LYS A 23 13.73 -11.23 8.51
N LYS A 24 14.30 -11.72 9.63
CA LYS A 24 14.65 -10.83 10.73
C LYS A 24 15.89 -10.05 10.29
N LEU A 25 15.69 -8.80 9.87
CA LEU A 25 16.76 -7.81 9.80
C LEU A 25 16.33 -6.58 10.59
N VAL A 26 16.70 -6.60 11.87
CA VAL A 26 16.93 -5.38 12.63
C VAL A 26 18.22 -4.78 12.08
N ILE A 27 18.10 -3.75 11.25
CA ILE A 27 19.18 -2.79 10.98
C ILE A 27 18.53 -1.41 10.89
N GLU A 28 18.63 -0.68 12.01
CA GLU A 28 18.53 0.78 12.04
C GLU A 28 19.52 1.39 11.03
N ASN A 29 19.03 2.36 10.25
CA ASN A 29 19.79 3.29 9.42
C ASN A 29 20.53 2.71 8.20
N ALA A 30 19.76 2.31 7.18
CA ALA A 30 20.26 2.17 5.81
C ALA A 30 19.25 2.76 4.81
N SER A 31 19.53 3.99 4.33
CA SER A 31 19.11 4.56 3.05
C SER A 31 17.73 4.15 2.50
N GLU A 32 16.71 4.93 2.89
CA GLU A 32 15.30 4.91 2.50
C GLU A 32 15.09 5.38 1.05
N VAL A 33 15.64 4.67 0.05
CA VAL A 33 15.49 5.04 -1.38
C VAL A 33 14.90 3.92 -2.25
N ASP A 34 14.61 2.73 -1.72
CA ASP A 34 14.20 1.58 -2.58
C ASP A 34 13.10 0.66 -1.99
N SER A 35 12.53 0.96 -0.82
CA SER A 35 11.63 0.01 -0.12
C SER A 35 10.13 0.33 -0.19
N HIS A 36 9.72 1.31 -1.00
CA HIS A 36 8.33 1.81 -0.99
C HIS A 36 7.64 1.80 -2.37
N GLU A 37 8.19 1.09 -3.37
CA GLU A 37 7.56 1.03 -4.70
C GLU A 37 6.10 0.54 -4.64
N ASP A 38 5.84 -0.54 -3.91
CA ASP A 38 4.48 -1.08 -3.75
C ASP A 38 3.53 -0.07 -3.10
N VAL A 39 4.02 0.69 -2.12
CA VAL A 39 3.25 1.73 -1.41
C VAL A 39 2.91 2.89 -2.36
N LYS A 40 3.89 3.34 -3.15
CA LYS A 40 3.69 4.39 -4.16
C LYS A 40 2.73 3.93 -5.25
N ALA A 41 2.86 2.69 -5.72
CA ALA A 41 1.99 2.09 -6.73
C ALA A 41 0.55 1.98 -6.23
N ALA A 42 0.33 1.51 -5.00
CA ALA A 42 -1.00 1.43 -4.40
C ALA A 42 -1.68 2.81 -4.28
N ALA A 43 -0.92 3.82 -3.85
CA ALA A 43 -1.43 5.19 -3.79
C ALA A 43 -1.78 5.76 -5.17
N TRP A 44 -0.96 5.46 -6.18
CA TRP A 44 -1.22 5.88 -7.57
C TRP A 44 -2.44 5.18 -8.16
N GLU A 45 -2.60 3.88 -7.95
CA GLU A 45 -3.79 3.14 -8.36
C GLU A 45 -5.05 3.76 -7.76
N PHE A 46 -5.02 4.12 -6.48
CA PHE A 46 -6.12 4.82 -5.84
C PHE A 46 -6.43 6.19 -6.45
N LEU A 47 -5.41 6.98 -6.82
CA LEU A 47 -5.64 8.23 -7.57
C LEU A 47 -6.34 7.98 -8.90
N ASN A 48 -5.95 6.94 -9.64
CA ASN A 48 -6.58 6.56 -10.91
C ASN A 48 -8.04 6.14 -10.71
N GLU A 49 -8.33 5.32 -9.70
CA GLU A 49 -9.70 4.89 -9.37
C GLU A 49 -10.61 6.07 -9.02
N LYS A 50 -10.07 7.10 -8.38
CA LYS A 50 -10.80 8.32 -8.01
C LYS A 50 -10.87 9.37 -9.13
N GLY A 51 -10.12 9.18 -10.22
CA GLY A 51 -10.01 10.18 -11.29
C GLY A 51 -9.24 11.42 -10.85
N TRP A 52 -8.26 11.26 -9.95
CA TRP A 52 -7.44 12.34 -9.39
C TRP A 52 -6.01 12.35 -9.92
N GLN A 53 -5.61 11.36 -10.71
CA GLN A 53 -4.26 11.23 -11.25
C GLN A 53 -3.83 12.46 -12.09
N ASP A 54 -4.77 13.11 -12.79
CA ASP A 54 -4.47 14.27 -13.64
C ASP A 54 -4.07 15.54 -12.83
N ARG A 55 -4.17 15.48 -11.50
CA ARG A 55 -3.72 16.54 -10.59
C ARG A 55 -2.24 16.42 -10.24
N ALA A 56 -1.69 15.22 -10.39
CA ALA A 56 -0.27 14.96 -10.18
C ALA A 56 0.51 15.23 -11.46
N LYS A 57 1.68 15.84 -11.30
CA LYS A 57 2.57 16.26 -12.39
C LYS A 57 3.27 15.08 -13.07
N ASP A 58 3.75 14.15 -12.25
CA ASP A 58 4.51 12.98 -12.66
C ASP A 58 3.81 11.71 -12.15
N ASP A 59 4.33 10.55 -12.51
CA ASP A 59 3.80 9.26 -12.10
C ASP A 59 4.21 8.85 -10.67
N PHE A 60 3.90 7.61 -10.31
CA PHE A 60 4.15 7.05 -8.98
C PHE A 60 5.63 7.05 -8.58
N GLU A 61 6.59 7.04 -9.50
CA GLU A 61 8.01 6.98 -9.16
C GLU A 61 8.46 8.24 -8.40
N SER A 62 7.86 9.39 -8.75
CA SER A 62 8.14 10.71 -8.17
C SER A 62 7.62 10.88 -6.75
N ALA A 63 6.72 9.98 -6.30
CA ALA A 63 6.02 10.14 -5.04
C ALA A 63 6.99 10.08 -3.84
N LYS A 64 6.68 10.89 -2.82
CA LYS A 64 7.41 10.89 -1.54
C LYS A 64 6.59 10.15 -0.51
N VAL A 65 7.27 9.40 0.35
CA VAL A 65 6.66 8.59 1.41
C VAL A 65 7.19 9.06 2.75
N GLU A 66 6.29 9.36 3.68
CA GLU A 66 6.60 9.80 5.04
C GLU A 66 5.78 9.01 6.06
N LYS A 67 6.31 8.84 7.29
CA LYS A 67 5.55 8.23 8.37
C LYS A 67 4.72 9.29 9.09
N VAL A 68 3.44 9.01 9.29
CA VAL A 68 2.51 9.91 9.97
C VAL A 68 1.61 9.14 10.92
N ASN A 69 1.00 9.81 11.89
CA ASN A 69 -0.12 9.25 12.63
C ASN A 69 -1.42 9.68 11.96
N ALA A 70 -2.35 8.75 11.78
CA ALA A 70 -3.71 9.07 11.36
C ALA A 70 -4.36 9.99 12.40
N ASP A 71 -4.72 11.19 11.99
CA ASP A 71 -5.46 12.15 12.79
C ASP A 71 -6.70 12.68 12.03
N SER A 72 -7.42 13.60 12.67
CA SER A 72 -8.68 14.18 12.15
C SER A 72 -8.59 14.90 10.80
N LYS A 73 -7.39 15.20 10.29
CA LYS A 73 -7.20 15.81 8.96
C LYS A 73 -7.45 14.83 7.82
N TYR A 74 -7.37 13.52 8.07
CA TYR A 74 -7.60 12.49 7.06
C TYR A 74 -9.05 12.01 7.06
N VAL A 75 -9.55 11.73 5.86
CA VAL A 75 -10.73 10.91 5.65
C VAL A 75 -10.29 9.45 5.67
N LEU A 76 -10.58 8.74 6.76
CA LEU A 76 -10.28 7.32 6.90
C LEU A 76 -11.37 6.47 6.23
N LEU A 77 -10.95 5.56 5.36
CA LEU A 77 -11.80 4.55 4.73
C LEU A 77 -12.14 3.42 5.71
N ASP A 78 -11.23 3.15 6.65
CA ASP A 78 -11.44 2.29 7.80
C ASP A 78 -11.06 3.01 9.11
N GLN A 79 -12.06 3.19 9.98
CA GLN A 79 -11.91 3.86 11.27
C GLN A 79 -11.06 3.08 12.27
N THR A 80 -10.77 1.79 12.03
CA THR A 80 -9.84 1.04 12.89
C THR A 80 -8.41 1.59 12.83
N TYR A 81 -8.10 2.45 11.86
CA TYR A 81 -6.79 3.09 11.71
C TYR A 81 -6.63 4.43 12.42
N ASP A 82 -7.68 4.94 13.07
CA ASP A 82 -7.59 6.19 13.83
C ASP A 82 -6.47 6.13 14.89
N GLY A 83 -5.61 7.15 14.90
CA GLY A 83 -4.44 7.25 15.77
C GLY A 83 -3.29 6.28 15.48
N LYS A 84 -3.36 5.44 14.43
CA LYS A 84 -2.26 4.52 14.07
C LYS A 84 -1.17 5.21 13.25
N GLU A 85 0.06 4.72 13.38
CA GLU A 85 1.17 5.09 12.50
C GLU A 85 0.99 4.43 11.12
N LEU A 86 1.06 5.24 10.06
CA LEU A 86 0.82 4.89 8.66
C LEU A 86 1.88 5.53 7.76
N LEU A 87 1.88 5.14 6.49
CA LEU A 87 2.65 5.79 5.44
C LEU A 87 1.76 6.80 4.72
N GLU A 88 2.19 8.05 4.69
CA GLU A 88 1.64 9.09 3.83
C GLU A 88 2.40 9.13 2.52
N VAL A 89 1.68 9.10 1.41
CA VAL A 89 2.21 9.25 0.06
C VAL A 89 1.75 10.58 -0.50
N SER A 90 2.72 11.38 -0.96
CA SER A 90 2.49 12.68 -1.60
C SER A 90 3.02 12.69 -3.02
N PHE A 91 2.32 13.43 -3.89
CA PHE A 91 2.65 13.60 -5.30
C PHE A 91 2.83 15.10 -5.57
N GLU A 92 3.72 15.45 -6.50
CA GLU A 92 3.86 16.84 -6.94
C GLU A 92 2.65 17.24 -7.77
N ASP A 93 2.09 18.43 -7.51
CA ASP A 93 0.94 18.94 -8.24
C ASP A 93 1.32 19.46 -9.62
N VAL A 94 0.39 19.35 -10.57
CA VAL A 94 0.50 20.04 -11.86
C VAL A 94 0.57 21.57 -11.66
N ASP A 95 1.33 22.25 -12.50
CA ASP A 95 1.45 23.70 -12.44
C ASP A 95 0.08 24.38 -12.60
N ASN A 96 -0.25 25.32 -11.70
CA ASN A 96 -1.51 26.05 -11.68
C ASN A 96 -2.77 25.18 -11.41
N ALA A 97 -2.62 24.06 -10.71
CA ALA A 97 -3.76 23.29 -10.22
C ALA A 97 -4.70 24.18 -9.39
N VAL A 98 -6.01 24.10 -9.67
CA VAL A 98 -7.05 24.76 -8.86
C VAL A 98 -7.29 23.99 -7.56
N THR A 99 -7.10 22.67 -7.60
CA THR A 99 -7.17 21.76 -6.47
C THR A 99 -5.97 20.84 -6.54
N GLY A 100 -5.19 20.75 -5.46
CA GLY A 100 -3.99 19.93 -5.43
C GLY A 100 -4.27 18.42 -5.53
N THR A 101 -3.22 17.63 -5.43
CA THR A 101 -3.30 16.17 -5.32
C THR A 101 -3.50 15.80 -3.85
N PRO A 102 -4.49 14.96 -3.53
CA PRO A 102 -4.69 14.48 -2.16
C PRO A 102 -3.47 13.71 -1.64
N LEU A 103 -3.20 13.81 -0.34
CA LEU A 103 -2.24 12.92 0.33
C LEU A 103 -2.92 11.59 0.60
N ILE A 104 -2.22 10.48 0.35
CA ILE A 104 -2.80 9.13 0.47
C ILE A 104 -2.20 8.41 1.67
N LEU A 105 -3.03 7.79 2.49
CA LEU A 105 -2.60 6.97 3.62
C LEU A 105 -2.60 5.49 3.25
N VAL A 106 -1.48 4.83 3.51
CA VAL A 106 -1.23 3.42 3.20
C VAL A 106 -0.77 2.69 4.45
N ASP A 107 -1.35 1.52 4.71
CA ASP A 107 -0.86 0.61 5.76
C ASP A 107 0.45 -0.04 5.33
N SER A 108 1.49 0.09 6.15
CA SER A 108 2.84 -0.38 5.84
C SER A 108 3.01 -1.91 5.82
N ASN A 109 2.04 -2.66 6.35
CA ASN A 109 2.12 -4.13 6.42
C ASN A 109 1.44 -4.79 5.22
N THR A 110 0.39 -4.16 4.72
CA THR A 110 -0.51 -4.70 3.68
C THR A 110 -0.43 -3.93 2.37
N ASN A 111 0.14 -2.73 2.37
CA ASN A 111 0.12 -1.77 1.26
C ASN A 111 -1.30 -1.34 0.84
N GLU A 112 -2.31 -1.55 1.70
CA GLU A 112 -3.68 -1.13 1.44
C GLU A 112 -3.85 0.37 1.69
N VAL A 113 -4.60 1.05 0.83
CA VAL A 113 -5.00 2.45 1.04
C VAL A 113 -6.11 2.50 2.08
N VAL A 114 -5.84 3.18 3.20
CA VAL A 114 -6.72 3.23 4.37
C VAL A 114 -7.33 4.60 4.61
N GLY A 115 -6.89 5.61 3.86
CA GLY A 115 -7.40 6.98 3.97
C GLY A 115 -6.76 7.95 3.00
N TYR A 116 -7.21 9.19 3.02
CA TYR A 116 -6.63 10.27 2.26
C TYR A 116 -6.91 11.63 2.92
N MET A 117 -6.05 12.62 2.69
CA MET A 117 -6.28 14.01 3.04
C MET A 117 -6.64 14.78 1.77
N PRO A 118 -7.85 15.34 1.65
CA PRO A 118 -8.18 16.23 0.55
C PRO A 118 -7.26 17.44 0.55
N SER A 119 -6.82 17.84 -0.64
CA SER A 119 -6.19 19.12 -0.93
C SER A 119 -7.27 20.15 -1.30
N GLU A 120 -7.02 21.41 -0.95
CA GLU A 120 -7.83 22.55 -1.42
C GLU A 120 -7.52 22.87 -2.89
#